data_AF-A0A6C0LP09-F1
#
_entry.id   AF-A0A6C0LP09-F1
#
_cell.length_a   1.000
_cell.length_b   1.000
_cell.length_c   1.000
_cell.angle_alpha   90.00
_cell.angle_beta   90.00
_cell.angle_gamma   90.00
#
_symmetry.space_group_name_H-M   'P 1'
#
loop_
_entity.id
_entity.type
_entity.pdbx_description
1 polymer ?
#
loop_
_entity_poly.entity_id
_entity_poly.type
_entity_poly.pdbx_seq_one_letter_code
_entity_poly.pdbx_strand_id
1 'polypeptide(L)'
;MWAFIGLTGALLVGVLYFFAMSNKKEVLDHWDEYNQNILFVFFLAPFYKPDNDSRSRLQFAFDNFNNLLSTFANNTMKTIMQPVMQVFKLLTDAIGQTVEGLFNVRGLLKTMWSQFNSMTEVFMTRFQGTLTALRATFMKLNGAIGKTFGVAVAGIMSGISALQATLSVFDLVINIIITILVIIAAIFIWLPFLFIAVIAIIIMAVNAINDAGQGDSITGIAGVFCFAEGTQVETAEGVQPIESIKLGTVLADGGEVRGTLAFEQDTDDMYDLYGVQVSGSHIVYTDAKPTLVENHPAAQKLPQQQRKVYCFITSTRRIPVSSANGTLQFADWEELENNLDDLKMWNKQVFALLNPNQIYMEPSSHCLKSEAGFTGQTHVMTQLGPAEIRGIVPGCKITDADGKQTTVRGIVRLASEEIINAVKLSETSYMSSGNWTKVADTWLQQHTLCASKPADEEWYQLFTESGTFMVIEGGQFIEVRDFTDVGSSDIHKTYDWVLETLAEKI
;
A
#
# COMPACT_ATOMS: atom_id res chain seq x y z
N MET A 1 -145.57 6.54 83.00
CA MET A 1 -144.73 6.16 81.84
C MET A 1 -143.25 6.00 82.23
N TRP A 2 -142.59 7.01 82.82
CA TRP A 2 -141.21 6.89 83.31
C TRP A 2 -140.99 5.76 84.32
N ALA A 3 -141.95 5.55 85.23
CA ALA A 3 -141.90 4.42 86.15
C ALA A 3 -141.92 3.06 85.42
N PHE A 4 -142.65 2.94 84.31
CA PHE A 4 -142.70 1.70 83.52
C PHE A 4 -141.39 1.46 82.80
N ILE A 5 -140.83 2.47 82.12
CA ILE A 5 -139.51 2.35 81.45
C ILE A 5 -138.40 2.06 82.47
N GLY A 6 -138.43 2.71 83.62
CA GLY A 6 -137.49 2.45 84.71
C GLY A 6 -137.62 1.01 85.23
N LEU A 7 -138.85 0.51 85.39
CA LEU A 7 -139.10 -0.87 85.83
C LEU A 7 -138.67 -1.89 84.77
N THR A 8 -139.01 -1.66 83.49
CA THR A 8 -138.63 -2.55 82.39
C THR A 8 -137.12 -2.56 82.17
N GLY A 9 -136.45 -1.40 82.25
CA GLY A 9 -134.99 -1.28 82.18
C GLY A 9 -134.31 -1.98 83.36
N ALA A 10 -134.82 -1.79 84.58
CA ALA A 10 -134.34 -2.52 85.75
C ALA A 10 -134.55 -4.03 85.61
N LEU A 11 -135.68 -4.46 85.02
CA LEU A 11 -135.97 -5.87 84.76
C LEU A 11 -135.05 -6.45 83.68
N LEU A 12 -134.77 -5.71 82.60
CA LEU A 12 -133.84 -6.13 81.54
C LEU A 12 -132.40 -6.22 82.05
N VAL A 13 -131.94 -5.21 82.79
CA VAL A 13 -130.62 -5.25 83.45
C VAL A 13 -130.57 -6.37 84.47
N GLY A 14 -131.67 -6.61 85.20
CA GLY A 14 -131.81 -7.72 86.14
C GLY A 14 -131.74 -9.09 85.46
N VAL A 15 -132.43 -9.28 84.32
CA VAL A 15 -132.39 -10.50 83.52
C VAL A 15 -131.01 -10.71 82.90
N LEU A 16 -130.40 -9.66 82.34
CA LEU A 16 -129.03 -9.71 81.82
C LEU A 16 -128.03 -10.03 82.93
N TYR A 17 -128.19 -9.43 84.11
CA TYR A 17 -127.36 -9.74 85.27
C TYR A 17 -127.54 -11.19 85.72
N PHE A 18 -128.78 -11.70 85.74
CA PHE A 18 -129.06 -13.10 86.08
C PHE A 18 -128.45 -14.07 85.07
N PHE A 19 -128.60 -13.79 83.77
CA PHE A 19 -128.02 -14.60 82.70
C PHE A 19 -126.49 -14.56 82.73
N ALA A 20 -125.91 -13.38 82.94
CA ALA A 20 -124.47 -13.22 83.10
C ALA A 20 -123.94 -13.96 84.33
N MET A 21 -124.66 -13.93 85.45
CA MET A 21 -124.27 -14.66 86.65
C MET A 21 -124.38 -16.18 86.46
N SER A 22 -125.43 -16.65 85.76
CA SER A 22 -125.62 -18.06 85.42
C SER A 22 -124.47 -18.60 84.56
N ASN A 23 -124.01 -17.82 83.59
CA ASN A 23 -122.96 -18.23 82.65
C ASN A 23 -121.57 -17.67 83.01
N LYS A 24 -121.41 -17.08 84.20
CA LYS A 24 -120.15 -16.40 84.59
C LYS A 24 -118.95 -17.33 84.52
N LYS A 25 -119.13 -18.57 84.96
CA LYS A 25 -118.05 -19.57 85.01
C LYS A 25 -117.58 -19.95 83.61
N GLU A 26 -118.50 -20.29 82.71
CA GLU A 26 -118.17 -20.68 81.32
C GLU A 26 -117.45 -19.57 80.55
N VAL A 27 -117.95 -18.33 80.64
CA VAL A 27 -117.34 -17.18 79.97
C VAL A 27 -115.93 -16.88 80.50
N LEU A 28 -115.72 -17.03 81.81
CA LEU A 28 -114.41 -16.83 82.41
C LEU A 28 -113.42 -17.96 82.06
N ASP A 29 -113.90 -19.21 82.00
CA ASP A 29 -113.08 -20.37 81.61
C ASP A 29 -112.60 -20.25 80.15
N HIS A 30 -113.39 -19.61 79.28
CA HIS A 30 -113.07 -19.37 77.86
C HIS A 30 -112.79 -17.89 77.54
N TRP A 31 -112.30 -17.12 78.52
CA TRP A 31 -112.12 -15.67 78.36
C TRP A 31 -111.26 -15.28 77.16
N ASP A 32 -110.21 -16.06 76.84
CA ASP A 32 -109.29 -15.80 75.73
C ASP A 32 -109.94 -15.91 74.34
N GLU A 33 -111.08 -16.58 74.22
CA GLU A 33 -111.86 -16.64 72.98
C GLU A 33 -112.79 -15.44 72.89
N TYR A 34 -113.53 -15.17 73.97
CA TYR A 34 -114.50 -14.09 74.01
C TYR A 34 -113.85 -12.69 74.01
N ASN A 35 -112.63 -12.55 74.55
CA ASN A 35 -111.92 -11.28 74.60
C ASN A 35 -111.37 -10.81 73.23
N GLN A 36 -111.47 -11.64 72.20
CA GLN A 36 -111.10 -11.30 70.83
C GLN A 36 -112.23 -10.62 70.07
N ASN A 37 -113.47 -10.72 70.56
CA ASN A 37 -114.63 -10.07 69.97
C ASN A 37 -114.84 -8.69 70.58
N ILE A 38 -114.64 -7.66 69.76
CA ILE A 38 -114.70 -6.26 70.20
C ILE A 38 -116.06 -5.86 70.79
N LEU A 39 -117.17 -6.37 70.25
CA LEU A 39 -118.52 -6.08 70.75
C LEU A 39 -118.78 -6.77 72.08
N PHE A 40 -118.26 -7.99 72.24
CA PHE A 40 -118.36 -8.73 73.49
C PHE A 40 -117.61 -8.02 74.62
N VAL A 41 -116.37 -7.61 74.37
CA VAL A 41 -115.56 -6.92 75.38
C VAL A 41 -116.16 -5.58 75.78
N PHE A 42 -116.76 -4.85 74.84
CA PHE A 42 -117.31 -3.53 75.16
C PHE A 42 -118.62 -3.62 75.97
N PHE A 43 -119.57 -4.45 75.55
CA PHE A 43 -120.91 -4.46 76.14
C PHE A 43 -121.07 -5.46 77.30
N LEU A 44 -120.39 -6.60 77.23
CA LEU A 44 -120.65 -7.73 78.11
C LEU A 44 -119.56 -7.95 79.16
N ALA A 45 -118.29 -7.59 78.87
CA ALA A 45 -117.20 -7.73 79.83
C ALA A 45 -117.46 -7.14 81.23
N PRO A 46 -118.18 -6.00 81.41
CA PRO A 46 -118.44 -5.49 82.75
C PRO A 46 -119.20 -6.48 83.64
N PHE A 47 -120.05 -7.34 83.07
CA PHE A 47 -120.84 -8.32 83.80
C PHE A 47 -120.03 -9.56 84.21
N TYR A 48 -118.95 -9.85 83.49
CA TYR A 48 -118.12 -11.04 83.66
C TYR A 48 -116.82 -10.77 84.42
N LYS A 49 -116.65 -9.59 85.04
CA LYS A 49 -115.45 -9.27 85.83
C LYS A 49 -115.19 -10.35 86.90
N PRO A 50 -114.00 -10.98 86.95
CA PRO A 50 -113.65 -11.91 88.01
C PRO A 50 -113.51 -11.20 89.37
N ASP A 51 -113.88 -11.89 90.45
CA ASP A 51 -113.97 -11.26 91.77
C ASP A 51 -112.59 -10.97 92.40
N ASN A 52 -111.52 -11.57 91.86
CA ASN A 52 -110.13 -11.32 92.26
C ASN A 52 -109.48 -10.11 91.55
N ASP A 53 -110.16 -9.47 90.60
CA ASP A 53 -109.65 -8.31 89.87
C ASP A 53 -109.94 -7.01 90.66
N SER A 54 -108.94 -6.16 90.85
CA SER A 54 -109.06 -4.91 91.62
C SER A 54 -109.76 -3.77 90.86
N ARG A 55 -109.95 -3.89 89.54
CA ARG A 55 -110.52 -2.83 88.69
C ARG A 55 -112.03 -2.66 88.88
N SER A 56 -112.58 -1.51 88.53
CA SER A 56 -114.04 -1.37 88.41
C SER A 56 -114.55 -2.17 87.20
N ARG A 57 -115.83 -2.58 87.20
CA ARG A 57 -116.41 -3.38 86.10
C ARG A 57 -116.27 -2.69 84.73
N LEU A 58 -116.46 -1.37 84.68
CA LEU A 58 -116.30 -0.59 83.44
C LEU A 58 -114.82 -0.46 83.05
N GLN A 59 -113.93 -0.25 84.02
CA GLN A 59 -112.50 -0.14 83.74
C GLN A 59 -111.93 -1.46 83.23
N PHE A 60 -112.38 -2.59 83.77
CA PHE A 60 -112.06 -3.92 83.24
C PHE A 60 -112.42 -4.04 81.76
N ALA A 61 -113.64 -3.66 81.37
CA ALA A 61 -114.07 -3.72 79.97
C ALA A 61 -113.26 -2.78 79.07
N PHE A 62 -113.02 -1.55 79.52
CA PHE A 62 -112.31 -0.53 78.75
C PHE A 62 -110.85 -0.89 78.52
N ASP A 63 -110.15 -1.40 79.53
CA ASP A 63 -108.76 -1.84 79.40
C ASP A 63 -108.63 -3.01 78.43
N ASN A 64 -109.52 -4.00 78.53
CA ASN A 64 -109.52 -5.15 77.61
C ASN A 64 -109.82 -4.70 76.17
N PHE A 65 -110.75 -3.77 75.98
CA PHE A 65 -111.06 -3.21 74.67
C PHE A 65 -109.85 -2.48 74.05
N ASN A 66 -109.16 -1.65 74.83
CA ASN A 66 -107.97 -0.92 74.36
C ASN A 66 -106.81 -1.87 74.03
N ASN A 67 -106.63 -2.94 74.80
CA ASN A 67 -105.60 -3.94 74.52
C ASN A 67 -105.87 -4.62 73.17
N LEU A 68 -107.11 -5.07 72.93
CA LEU A 68 -107.50 -5.67 71.66
C LEU A 68 -107.29 -4.70 70.47
N LEU A 69 -107.63 -3.43 70.65
CA LEU A 69 -107.42 -2.39 69.63
C LEU A 69 -105.93 -2.19 69.32
N SER A 70 -105.08 -2.20 70.35
CA SER A 70 -103.61 -2.09 70.21
C SER A 70 -103.02 -3.30 69.47
N THR A 71 -103.46 -4.51 69.82
CA THR A 71 -103.05 -5.74 69.12
C THR A 71 -103.45 -5.72 67.64
N PHE A 72 -104.67 -5.28 67.34
CA PHE A 72 -105.15 -5.13 65.96
C PHE A 72 -104.29 -4.14 65.17
N ALA A 73 -103.96 -2.98 65.75
CA ALA A 73 -103.11 -1.97 65.12
C ALA A 73 -101.68 -2.49 64.85
N ASN A 74 -101.06 -3.16 65.83
CA ASN A 74 -99.70 -3.70 65.70
C ASN A 74 -99.60 -4.79 64.64
N ASN A 75 -100.57 -5.71 64.59
CA ASN A 75 -100.60 -6.78 63.61
C ASN A 75 -100.79 -6.23 62.18
N THR A 76 -101.67 -5.23 62.03
CA THR A 76 -101.89 -4.55 60.76
C THR A 76 -100.62 -3.83 60.28
N MET A 77 -99.94 -3.10 61.17
CA MET A 77 -98.69 -2.40 60.84
C MET A 77 -97.57 -3.37 60.43
N LYS A 78 -97.45 -4.51 61.12
CA LYS A 78 -96.47 -5.55 60.78
C LYS A 78 -96.71 -6.15 59.39
N THR A 79 -97.95 -6.48 59.06
CA THR A 79 -98.32 -7.03 57.75
C THR A 79 -98.05 -6.06 56.60
N ILE A 80 -98.29 -4.76 56.83
CA ILE A 80 -98.07 -3.72 55.80
C ILE A 80 -96.57 -3.40 55.64
N MET A 81 -95.79 -3.33 56.74
CA MET A 81 -94.39 -2.90 56.70
C MET A 81 -93.40 -4.00 56.30
N GLN A 82 -93.73 -5.27 56.48
CA GLN A 82 -92.85 -6.39 56.14
C GLN A 82 -92.35 -6.40 54.67
N PRO A 83 -93.21 -6.25 53.64
CA PRO A 83 -92.74 -6.20 52.25
C PRO A 83 -91.85 -4.99 51.97
N VAL A 84 -92.12 -3.83 52.58
CA VAL A 84 -91.30 -2.62 52.45
C VAL A 84 -89.87 -2.85 52.97
N MET A 85 -89.74 -3.50 54.13
CA MET A 85 -88.44 -3.82 54.72
C MET A 85 -87.64 -4.83 53.90
N GLN A 86 -88.30 -5.79 53.24
CA GLN A 86 -87.63 -6.73 52.34
C GLN A 86 -87.06 -6.04 51.10
N VAL A 87 -87.83 -5.13 50.49
CA VAL A 87 -87.35 -4.31 49.36
C VAL A 87 -86.16 -3.45 49.78
N PHE A 88 -86.22 -2.82 50.96
CA PHE A 88 -85.11 -2.02 51.48
C PHE A 88 -83.85 -2.86 51.71
N LYS A 89 -84.00 -4.09 52.21
CA LYS A 89 -82.89 -5.03 52.37
C LYS A 89 -82.27 -5.40 51.02
N LEU A 90 -83.08 -5.75 50.03
CA LEU A 90 -82.59 -6.07 48.69
C LEU A 90 -81.83 -4.89 48.06
N LEU A 91 -82.32 -3.66 48.24
CA LEU A 91 -81.63 -2.44 47.79
C LEU A 91 -80.28 -2.25 48.50
N THR A 92 -80.25 -2.43 49.82
CA THR A 92 -79.03 -2.27 50.61
C THR A 92 -77.98 -3.34 50.26
N ASP A 93 -78.41 -4.58 50.09
CA ASP A 93 -77.55 -5.71 49.73
C ASP A 93 -76.97 -5.52 48.30
N ALA A 94 -77.80 -5.05 47.35
CA ALA A 94 -77.35 -4.74 45.99
C ALA A 94 -76.32 -3.60 45.96
N ILE A 95 -76.50 -2.57 46.79
CA ILE A 95 -75.53 -1.49 46.95
C ILE A 95 -74.22 -2.04 47.55
N GLY A 96 -74.29 -2.90 48.56
CA GLY A 96 -73.12 -3.54 49.18
C GLY A 96 -72.29 -4.33 48.16
N GLN A 97 -72.93 -5.20 47.38
CA GLN A 97 -72.25 -6.01 46.36
C GLN A 97 -71.61 -5.15 45.26
N THR A 98 -72.24 -4.03 44.89
CA THR A 98 -71.69 -3.10 43.89
C THR A 98 -70.42 -2.42 44.41
N VAL A 99 -70.42 -2.01 45.68
CA VAL A 99 -69.25 -1.40 46.33
C VAL A 99 -68.10 -2.40 46.45
N GLU A 100 -68.37 -3.65 46.83
CA GLU A 100 -67.37 -4.72 46.86
C GLU A 100 -66.79 -4.99 45.46
N GLY A 101 -67.65 -5.04 44.44
CA GLY A 101 -67.22 -5.15 43.05
C GLY A 101 -66.24 -4.05 42.62
N LEU A 102 -66.52 -2.80 43.00
CA LEU A 102 -65.62 -1.67 42.73
C LEU A 102 -64.26 -1.80 43.44
N PHE A 103 -64.24 -2.27 44.69
CA PHE A 103 -62.99 -2.51 45.40
C PHE A 103 -62.19 -3.66 44.79
N ASN A 104 -62.86 -4.71 44.30
CA ASN A 104 -62.20 -5.80 43.58
C ASN A 104 -61.58 -5.32 42.27
N VAL A 105 -62.27 -4.48 41.49
CA VAL A 105 -61.72 -3.87 40.27
C VAL A 105 -60.50 -3.01 40.59
N ARG A 106 -60.54 -2.20 41.66
CA ARG A 106 -59.37 -1.44 42.13
C ARG A 106 -58.22 -2.36 42.53
N GLY A 107 -58.51 -3.48 43.19
CA GLY A 107 -57.54 -4.51 43.54
C GLY A 107 -56.87 -5.13 42.31
N LEU A 108 -57.66 -5.50 41.30
CA LEU A 108 -57.16 -6.01 40.02
C LEU A 108 -56.27 -5.00 39.31
N LEU A 109 -56.69 -3.73 39.22
CA LEU A 109 -55.89 -2.67 38.62
C LEU A 109 -54.56 -2.47 39.37
N LYS A 110 -54.57 -2.53 40.71
CA LYS A 110 -53.34 -2.45 41.52
C LYS A 110 -52.41 -3.63 41.23
N THR A 111 -52.95 -4.84 41.13
CA THR A 111 -52.16 -6.04 40.82
C THR A 111 -51.58 -5.98 39.40
N MET A 112 -52.39 -5.59 38.42
CA MET A 112 -51.93 -5.40 37.03
C MET A 112 -50.83 -4.33 36.95
N TRP A 113 -51.01 -3.20 37.66
CA TRP A 113 -50.00 -2.14 37.74
C TRP A 113 -48.70 -2.65 38.39
N SER A 114 -48.80 -3.43 39.45
CA SER A 114 -47.63 -4.02 40.11
C SER A 114 -46.89 -5.00 39.19
N GLN A 115 -47.61 -5.84 38.45
CA GLN A 115 -47.01 -6.78 37.50
C GLN A 115 -46.36 -6.06 36.32
N PHE A 116 -47.04 -5.03 35.79
CA PHE A 116 -46.49 -4.18 34.73
C PHE A 116 -45.18 -3.52 35.17
N ASN A 117 -45.15 -2.90 36.36
CA ASN A 117 -43.94 -2.27 36.88
C ASN A 117 -42.82 -3.28 37.11
N SER A 118 -43.12 -4.48 37.60
CA SER A 118 -42.11 -5.54 37.77
C SER A 118 -41.49 -5.94 36.41
N MET A 119 -42.30 -6.06 35.36
CA MET A 119 -41.79 -6.33 34.02
C MET A 119 -40.95 -5.17 33.49
N THR A 120 -41.40 -3.92 33.68
CA THR A 120 -40.64 -2.72 33.30
C THR A 120 -39.31 -2.63 34.05
N GLU A 121 -39.27 -2.98 35.34
CA GLU A 121 -38.06 -2.98 36.16
C GLU A 121 -37.03 -3.99 35.64
N VAL A 122 -37.47 -5.22 35.29
CA VAL A 122 -36.59 -6.23 34.68
C VAL A 122 -36.05 -5.76 33.34
N PHE A 123 -36.91 -5.20 32.48
CA PHE A 123 -36.48 -4.64 31.20
C PHE A 123 -35.48 -3.50 31.40
N MET A 124 -35.78 -2.57 32.30
CA MET A 124 -34.94 -1.40 32.55
C MET A 124 -33.58 -1.79 33.14
N THR A 125 -33.56 -2.77 34.05
CA THR A 125 -32.32 -3.32 34.60
C THR A 125 -31.45 -3.94 33.51
N ARG A 126 -32.04 -4.75 32.62
CA ARG A 126 -31.31 -5.34 31.50
C ARG A 126 -30.82 -4.27 30.52
N PHE A 127 -31.66 -3.30 30.19
CA PHE A 127 -31.32 -2.18 29.31
C PHE A 127 -30.15 -1.37 29.85
N GLN A 128 -30.17 -1.03 31.15
CA GLN A 128 -29.06 -0.33 31.81
C GLN A 128 -27.78 -1.17 31.86
N GLY A 129 -27.90 -2.49 32.10
CA GLY A 129 -26.79 -3.43 32.02
C GLY A 129 -26.12 -3.43 30.65
N THR A 130 -26.92 -3.49 29.57
CA THR A 130 -26.43 -3.41 28.20
C THR A 130 -25.78 -2.06 27.90
N LEU A 131 -26.39 -0.94 28.30
CA LEU A 131 -25.79 0.40 28.13
C LEU A 131 -24.45 0.54 28.86
N THR A 132 -24.34 -0.03 30.06
CA THR A 132 -23.09 -0.01 30.84
C THR A 132 -22.01 -0.85 30.17
N ALA A 133 -22.35 -2.05 29.69
CA ALA A 133 -21.42 -2.87 28.92
C ALA A 133 -20.96 -2.17 27.63
N LEU A 134 -21.90 -1.52 26.91
CA LEU A 134 -21.59 -0.76 25.70
C LEU A 134 -20.64 0.41 26.00
N ARG A 135 -20.90 1.19 27.05
CA ARG A 135 -20.02 2.27 27.52
C ARG A 135 -18.63 1.75 27.86
N ALA A 136 -18.53 0.62 28.59
CA ALA A 136 -17.25 0.01 28.93
C ALA A 136 -16.46 -0.41 27.68
N THR A 137 -17.14 -0.96 26.66
CA THR A 137 -16.53 -1.30 25.38
C THR A 137 -16.03 -0.06 24.64
N PHE A 138 -16.82 1.02 24.59
CA PHE A 138 -16.39 2.29 23.99
C PHE A 138 -15.20 2.91 24.71
N MET A 139 -15.16 2.86 26.05
CA MET A 139 -14.00 3.34 26.82
C MET A 139 -12.73 2.53 26.49
N LYS A 140 -12.85 1.19 26.38
CA LYS A 140 -11.72 0.33 25.97
C LYS A 140 -11.27 0.62 24.54
N LEU A 141 -12.21 0.81 23.61
CA LEU A 141 -11.93 1.15 22.22
C LEU A 141 -11.20 2.50 22.13
N ASN A 142 -11.70 3.53 22.82
CA ASN A 142 -11.07 4.84 22.84
C ASN A 142 -9.66 4.79 23.45
N GLY A 143 -9.49 4.03 24.55
CA GLY A 143 -8.17 3.80 25.15
C GLY A 143 -7.21 3.04 24.24
N ALA A 144 -7.70 2.07 23.47
CA ALA A 144 -6.90 1.34 22.48
C ALA A 144 -6.47 2.26 21.32
N ILE A 145 -7.40 3.03 20.76
CA ILE A 145 -7.10 4.02 19.71
C ILE A 145 -6.05 5.02 20.19
N GLY A 146 -6.21 5.55 21.41
CA GLY A 146 -5.24 6.47 22.00
C GLY A 146 -3.84 5.87 22.16
N LYS A 147 -3.75 4.60 22.59
CA LYS A 147 -2.45 3.89 22.68
C LYS A 147 -1.84 3.64 21.31
N THR A 148 -2.62 3.20 20.33
CA THR A 148 -2.15 3.00 18.96
C THR A 148 -1.64 4.30 18.35
N PHE A 149 -2.38 5.41 18.54
CA PHE A 149 -1.94 6.72 18.10
C PHE A 149 -0.65 7.16 18.82
N GLY A 150 -0.55 6.94 20.14
CA GLY A 150 0.67 7.22 20.89
C GLY A 150 1.90 6.46 20.38
N VAL A 151 1.74 5.17 20.07
CA VAL A 151 2.80 4.34 19.47
C VAL A 151 3.14 4.82 18.06
N ALA A 152 2.15 5.14 17.24
CA ALA A 152 2.37 5.65 15.88
C ALA A 152 3.11 6.98 15.89
N VAL A 153 2.71 7.94 16.74
CA VAL A 153 3.40 9.23 16.90
C VAL A 153 4.82 9.03 17.42
N ALA A 154 5.04 8.17 18.41
CA ALA A 154 6.39 7.86 18.89
C ALA A 154 7.26 7.25 17.78
N GLY A 155 6.70 6.35 16.96
CA GLY A 155 7.37 5.78 15.80
C GLY A 155 7.73 6.83 14.74
N ILE A 156 6.79 7.73 14.42
CA ILE A 156 7.03 8.84 13.48
C ILE A 156 8.13 9.76 14.01
N MET A 157 8.05 10.18 15.27
CA MET A 157 9.05 11.06 15.87
C MET A 157 10.42 10.40 15.93
N SER A 158 10.49 9.12 16.31
CA SER A 158 11.73 8.34 16.28
C SER A 158 12.30 8.24 14.86
N GLY A 159 11.45 8.06 13.85
CA GLY A 159 11.85 8.05 12.44
C GLY A 159 12.42 9.40 12.00
N ILE A 160 11.75 10.51 12.34
CA ILE A 160 12.24 11.87 12.04
C ILE A 160 13.58 12.12 12.72
N SER A 161 13.73 11.75 13.99
CA SER A 161 15.00 11.89 14.72
C SER A 161 16.12 11.04 14.10
N ALA A 162 15.83 9.82 13.66
CA ALA A 162 16.82 8.97 12.99
C ALA A 162 17.27 9.58 11.66
N LEU A 163 16.32 10.04 10.83
CA LEU A 163 16.64 10.74 9.58
C LEU A 163 17.46 12.00 9.83
N GLN A 164 17.07 12.80 10.82
CA GLN A 164 17.80 14.02 11.18
C GLN A 164 19.23 13.69 11.66
N ALA A 165 19.42 12.63 12.44
CA ALA A 165 20.75 12.19 12.87
C ALA A 165 21.62 11.79 11.67
N THR A 166 21.06 11.04 10.72
CA THR A 166 21.76 10.68 9.48
C THR A 166 22.13 11.91 8.65
N LEU A 167 21.22 12.87 8.48
CA LEU A 167 21.52 14.12 7.78
C LEU A 167 22.62 14.93 8.49
N SER A 168 22.59 14.98 9.83
CA SER A 168 23.62 15.66 10.62
C SER A 168 25.01 15.03 10.44
N VAL A 169 25.07 13.70 10.25
CA VAL A 169 26.33 13.00 9.95
C VAL A 169 26.83 13.37 8.55
N PHE A 170 25.96 13.42 7.55
CA PHE A 170 26.33 13.89 6.22
C PHE A 170 26.82 15.34 6.25
N ASP A 171 26.14 16.23 6.97
CA ASP A 171 26.56 17.62 7.14
C ASP A 171 27.95 17.70 7.81
N LEU A 172 28.22 16.86 8.81
CA LEU A 172 29.55 16.77 9.44
C LEU A 172 30.61 16.34 8.42
N VAL A 173 30.36 15.29 7.65
CA VAL A 173 31.30 14.77 6.64
C VAL A 173 31.56 15.82 5.57
N ILE A 174 30.51 16.47 5.05
CA ILE A 174 30.63 17.54 4.06
C ILE A 174 31.44 18.71 4.63
N ASN A 175 31.19 19.13 5.88
CA ASN A 175 31.94 20.21 6.51
C ASN A 175 33.42 19.84 6.71
N ILE A 176 33.74 18.59 7.05
CA ILE A 176 35.12 18.09 7.13
C ILE A 176 35.79 18.16 5.75
N ILE A 177 35.12 17.65 4.71
CA ILE A 177 35.64 17.67 3.33
C ILE A 177 35.90 19.11 2.88
N ILE A 178 34.94 20.02 3.07
CA ILE A 178 35.10 21.44 2.71
C ILE A 178 36.27 22.05 3.48
N THR A 179 36.42 21.76 4.78
CA THR A 179 37.54 22.27 5.58
C THR A 179 38.88 21.78 5.03
N ILE A 180 38.99 20.49 4.68
CA ILE A 180 40.19 19.91 4.05
C ILE A 180 40.47 20.59 2.71
N LEU A 181 39.46 20.77 1.86
CA LEU A 181 39.60 21.44 0.56
C LEU A 181 40.06 22.89 0.71
N VAL A 182 39.55 23.62 1.70
CA VAL A 182 39.99 24.99 1.99
C VAL A 182 41.46 25.01 2.44
N ILE A 183 41.90 24.06 3.27
CA ILE A 183 43.31 23.93 3.65
C ILE A 183 44.18 23.63 2.43
N ILE A 184 43.79 22.68 1.58
CA ILE A 184 44.52 22.33 0.35
C ILE A 184 44.58 23.53 -0.59
N ALA A 185 43.47 24.25 -0.79
CA ALA A 185 43.42 25.44 -1.63
C ALA A 185 44.32 26.56 -1.07
N ALA A 186 44.31 26.78 0.24
CA ALA A 186 45.23 27.73 0.88
C ALA A 186 46.68 27.32 0.65
N ILE A 187 47.03 26.04 0.85
CA ILE A 187 48.37 25.53 0.53
C ILE A 187 48.68 25.79 -0.95
N PHE A 188 47.83 25.39 -1.88
CA PHE A 188 48.04 25.58 -3.33
C PHE A 188 48.17 27.04 -3.77
N ILE A 189 47.53 27.98 -3.08
CA ILE A 189 47.68 29.42 -3.34
C ILE A 189 49.03 29.93 -2.79
N TRP A 190 49.46 29.45 -1.63
CA TRP A 190 50.72 29.88 -0.99
C TRP A 190 51.97 29.15 -1.51
N LEU A 191 51.82 27.90 -1.96
CA LEU A 191 52.85 27.02 -2.51
C LEU A 191 53.61 27.66 -3.69
N PRO A 192 52.97 28.24 -4.73
CA PRO A 192 53.67 28.85 -5.85
C PRO A 192 54.59 29.99 -5.41
N PHE A 193 54.25 30.76 -4.38
CA PHE A 193 55.14 31.82 -3.86
C PHE A 193 56.43 31.27 -3.26
N LEU A 194 56.42 30.04 -2.74
CA LEU A 194 57.60 29.34 -2.23
C LEU A 194 58.43 28.72 -3.36
N PHE A 195 57.80 28.31 -4.46
CA PHE A 195 58.45 27.66 -5.60
C PHE A 195 58.85 28.61 -6.73
N ILE A 196 58.50 29.91 -6.75
CA ILE A 196 58.98 30.85 -7.80
C ILE A 196 60.52 30.82 -7.93
N ALA A 197 61.25 30.76 -6.82
CA ALA A 197 62.72 30.69 -6.85
C ALA A 197 63.24 29.35 -7.40
N VAL A 198 62.54 28.25 -7.12
CA VAL A 198 62.91 26.90 -7.58
C VAL A 198 62.52 26.69 -9.05
N ILE A 199 61.36 27.20 -9.46
CA ILE A 199 60.88 27.21 -10.85
C ILE A 199 61.81 28.06 -11.71
N ALA A 200 62.33 29.18 -11.23
CA ALA A 200 63.34 29.94 -11.97
C ALA A 200 64.63 29.13 -12.22
N ILE A 201 65.07 28.35 -11.24
CA ILE A 201 66.24 27.44 -11.38
C ILE A 201 65.92 26.28 -12.34
N ILE A 202 64.72 25.70 -12.27
CA ILE A 202 64.27 24.65 -13.17
C ILE A 202 64.11 25.17 -14.60
N ILE A 203 63.56 26.37 -14.82
CA ILE A 203 63.47 26.99 -16.15
C ILE A 203 64.86 27.26 -16.72
N MET A 204 65.82 27.67 -15.91
CA MET A 204 67.22 27.81 -16.33
C MET A 204 67.84 26.47 -16.74
N ALA A 205 67.55 25.40 -16.00
CA ALA A 205 68.01 24.04 -16.31
C ALA A 205 67.30 23.43 -17.53
N VAL A 206 66.00 23.66 -17.69
CA VAL A 206 65.19 23.21 -18.82
C VAL A 206 65.56 23.98 -20.09
N ASN A 207 65.89 25.27 -20.02
CA ASN A 207 66.43 26.01 -21.17
C ASN A 207 67.80 25.47 -21.59
N ALA A 208 68.64 25.07 -20.64
CA ALA A 208 69.91 24.39 -20.94
C ALA A 208 69.73 22.97 -21.52
N ILE A 209 68.59 22.33 -21.27
CA ILE A 209 68.23 21.01 -21.83
C ILE A 209 67.49 21.14 -23.17
N ASN A 210 66.74 22.22 -23.40
CA ASN A 210 66.09 22.50 -24.69
C ASN A 210 67.10 22.90 -25.78
N ASP A 211 68.21 23.56 -25.42
CA ASP A 211 69.37 23.74 -26.33
C ASP A 211 70.08 22.39 -26.64
N ALA A 212 69.78 21.33 -25.89
CA ALA A 212 70.28 19.97 -26.09
C ALA A 212 69.27 19.02 -26.80
N GLY A 213 68.17 19.56 -27.34
CA GLY A 213 67.42 18.94 -28.44
C GLY A 213 66.69 17.63 -28.14
N GLN A 214 66.00 17.51 -27.01
CA GLN A 214 65.02 16.42 -26.81
C GLN A 214 63.76 16.93 -26.10
N GLY A 215 62.67 17.04 -26.86
CA GLY A 215 61.37 17.45 -26.35
C GLY A 215 60.30 17.44 -27.44
N ASP A 216 59.77 16.26 -27.73
CA ASP A 216 58.54 16.00 -28.48
C ASP A 216 57.81 14.90 -27.68
N SER A 217 56.49 14.80 -27.56
CA SER A 217 55.34 15.66 -27.89
C SER A 217 54.15 14.90 -27.27
N ILE A 218 53.46 15.47 -26.27
CA ILE A 218 52.24 14.88 -25.71
C ILE A 218 51.07 15.38 -26.55
N THR A 219 50.62 14.57 -27.50
CA THR A 219 49.43 14.82 -28.33
C THR A 219 48.48 13.61 -28.28
N GLY A 220 47.19 13.93 -28.33
CA GLY A 220 46.07 13.08 -27.93
C GLY A 220 45.88 11.76 -28.68
N ILE A 221 45.24 10.84 -27.95
CA ILE A 221 44.50 9.66 -28.42
C ILE A 221 45.36 8.69 -29.26
N ALA A 222 45.99 7.74 -28.58
CA ALA A 222 46.54 6.53 -29.20
C ALA A 222 45.41 5.78 -29.93
N GLY A 223 45.75 5.27 -31.12
CA GLY A 223 44.81 4.88 -32.16
C GLY A 223 43.85 3.77 -31.76
N VAL A 224 42.60 3.98 -32.14
CA VAL A 224 41.57 2.94 -32.18
C VAL A 224 41.91 1.99 -33.32
N PHE A 225 41.89 0.68 -33.08
CA PHE A 225 42.20 -0.41 -34.01
C PHE A 225 41.40 -0.37 -35.32
N CYS A 226 41.95 0.23 -36.38
CA CYS A 226 41.18 0.42 -37.60
C CYS A 226 42.03 0.39 -38.89
N PHE A 227 41.40 0.01 -39.99
CA PHE A 227 41.91 0.09 -41.36
C PHE A 227 41.33 1.31 -42.09
N ALA A 228 42.07 1.91 -43.02
CA ALA A 228 41.53 2.98 -43.85
C ALA A 228 40.50 2.47 -44.87
N GLU A 229 39.58 3.35 -45.28
CA GLU A 229 38.71 3.15 -46.43
C GLU A 229 39.48 2.66 -47.67
N GLY A 230 38.92 1.68 -48.40
CA GLY A 230 39.53 1.07 -49.57
C GLY A 230 40.49 -0.09 -49.27
N THR A 231 40.74 -0.41 -47.99
CA THR A 231 41.53 -1.59 -47.60
C THR A 231 40.89 -2.86 -48.14
N GLN A 232 41.69 -3.69 -48.80
CA GLN A 232 41.22 -4.86 -49.54
C GLN A 232 41.18 -6.10 -48.63
N VAL A 233 39.99 -6.55 -48.25
CA VAL A 233 39.78 -7.71 -47.37
C VAL A 233 39.44 -8.94 -48.21
N GLU A 234 40.01 -10.08 -47.85
CA GLU A 234 39.78 -11.34 -48.57
C GLU A 234 38.51 -12.02 -48.05
N THR A 235 37.51 -12.13 -48.91
CA THR A 235 36.25 -12.83 -48.62
C THR A 235 36.16 -14.14 -49.39
N ALA A 236 35.24 -15.03 -48.99
CA ALA A 236 34.96 -16.27 -49.71
C ALA A 236 34.49 -16.02 -51.17
N GLU A 237 33.94 -14.84 -51.46
CA GLU A 237 33.49 -14.42 -52.79
C GLU A 237 34.56 -13.64 -53.58
N GLY A 238 35.73 -13.40 -52.98
CA GLY A 238 36.83 -12.64 -53.56
C GLY A 238 37.25 -11.44 -52.72
N VAL A 239 38.13 -10.60 -53.26
CA VAL A 239 38.65 -9.43 -52.56
C VAL A 239 37.64 -8.29 -52.65
N GLN A 240 37.28 -7.72 -51.51
CA GLN A 240 36.31 -6.63 -51.39
C GLN A 240 36.89 -5.48 -50.55
N PRO A 241 36.59 -4.21 -50.87
CA PRO A 241 36.99 -3.10 -50.03
C PRO A 241 36.22 -3.12 -48.71
N ILE A 242 36.90 -2.77 -47.61
CA ILE A 242 36.41 -2.93 -46.24
C ILE A 242 35.06 -2.25 -46.00
N GLU A 243 34.82 -1.08 -46.59
CA GLU A 243 33.58 -0.31 -46.45
C GLU A 243 32.36 -0.96 -47.14
N SER A 244 32.57 -1.93 -48.03
CA SER A 244 31.50 -2.62 -48.76
C SER A 244 31.01 -3.90 -48.07
N ILE A 245 31.79 -4.41 -47.12
CA ILE A 245 31.53 -5.67 -46.41
C ILE A 245 30.41 -5.46 -45.39
N LYS A 246 29.50 -6.43 -45.33
CA LYS A 246 28.31 -6.39 -44.46
C LYS A 246 28.35 -7.50 -43.42
N LEU A 247 27.53 -7.36 -42.38
CA LEU A 247 27.27 -8.44 -41.41
C LEU A 247 26.84 -9.72 -42.14
N GLY A 248 27.35 -10.86 -41.68
CA GLY A 248 27.14 -12.17 -42.27
C GLY A 248 28.04 -12.53 -43.46
N THR A 249 28.94 -11.62 -43.88
CA THR A 249 29.91 -11.93 -44.95
C THR A 249 30.94 -12.95 -44.45
N VAL A 250 31.20 -13.99 -45.24
CA VAL A 250 32.20 -15.01 -44.93
C VAL A 250 33.57 -14.59 -45.50
N LEU A 251 34.58 -14.54 -44.65
CA LEU A 251 35.97 -14.22 -44.93
C LEU A 251 36.70 -15.43 -45.54
N ALA A 252 37.86 -15.21 -46.15
CA ALA A 252 38.62 -16.27 -46.83
C ALA A 252 39.11 -17.39 -45.89
N ASP A 253 39.24 -17.11 -44.60
CA ASP A 253 39.57 -18.08 -43.55
C ASP A 253 38.36 -18.90 -43.07
N GLY A 254 37.16 -18.63 -43.61
CA GLY A 254 35.89 -19.23 -43.20
C GLY A 254 35.23 -18.53 -42.00
N GLY A 255 35.84 -17.45 -41.48
CA GLY A 255 35.24 -16.63 -40.44
C GLY A 255 34.08 -15.80 -40.96
N GLU A 256 33.09 -15.52 -40.10
CA GLU A 256 31.94 -14.68 -40.44
C GLU A 256 32.11 -13.29 -39.81
N VAL A 257 31.80 -12.24 -40.56
CA VAL A 257 31.74 -10.86 -40.04
C VAL A 257 30.49 -10.70 -39.18
N ARG A 258 30.69 -10.59 -37.87
CA ARG A 258 29.63 -10.46 -36.87
C ARG A 258 29.50 -9.07 -36.28
N GLY A 259 30.47 -8.19 -36.53
CA GLY A 259 30.38 -6.77 -36.18
C GLY A 259 31.07 -5.91 -37.21
N THR A 260 30.53 -4.71 -37.45
CA THR A 260 31.17 -3.67 -38.26
C THR A 260 31.30 -2.40 -37.44
N LEU A 261 32.53 -1.90 -37.33
CA LEU A 261 32.87 -0.66 -36.66
C LEU A 261 33.28 0.35 -37.73
N ALA A 262 32.69 1.55 -37.71
CA ALA A 262 32.99 2.61 -38.66
C ALA A 262 33.20 3.94 -37.92
N PHE A 263 34.30 4.62 -38.23
CA PHE A 263 34.72 5.83 -37.53
C PHE A 263 35.09 6.94 -38.50
N GLU A 264 34.91 8.18 -38.06
CA GLU A 264 35.51 9.35 -38.68
C GLU A 264 36.50 9.99 -37.71
N GLN A 265 37.79 9.87 -38.01
CA GLN A 265 38.85 10.37 -37.15
C GLN A 265 39.90 11.16 -37.92
N ASP A 266 40.38 12.25 -37.30
CA ASP A 266 41.62 12.90 -37.68
C ASP A 266 42.73 12.28 -36.83
N THR A 267 43.60 11.51 -37.47
CA THR A 267 44.60 10.68 -36.78
C THR A 267 45.95 10.79 -37.47
N ASP A 268 47.01 10.90 -36.66
CA ASP A 268 48.40 10.74 -37.06
C ASP A 268 48.91 9.31 -36.80
N ASP A 269 48.10 8.44 -36.18
CA ASP A 269 48.43 7.06 -35.84
C ASP A 269 48.02 6.08 -36.95
N MET A 270 48.44 6.35 -38.18
CA MET A 270 48.20 5.48 -39.33
C MET A 270 49.54 5.12 -39.98
N TYR A 271 49.65 3.87 -40.44
CA TYR A 271 50.85 3.33 -41.05
C TYR A 271 50.51 2.63 -42.36
N ASP A 272 51.44 2.66 -43.30
CA ASP A 272 51.43 1.79 -44.48
C ASP A 272 52.24 0.53 -44.16
N LEU A 273 51.58 -0.63 -44.19
CA LEU A 273 52.19 -1.93 -44.06
C LEU A 273 51.95 -2.73 -45.35
N TYR A 274 52.96 -2.77 -46.22
CA TYR A 274 52.89 -3.45 -47.52
C TYR A 274 51.70 -2.98 -48.38
N GLY A 275 51.40 -1.67 -48.38
CA GLY A 275 50.29 -1.07 -49.12
C GLY A 275 48.94 -1.12 -48.39
N VAL A 276 48.88 -1.68 -47.18
CA VAL A 276 47.70 -1.64 -46.32
C VAL A 276 47.82 -0.44 -45.37
N GLN A 277 46.83 0.46 -45.41
CA GLN A 277 46.76 1.60 -44.50
C GLN A 277 45.99 1.21 -43.24
N VAL A 278 46.68 1.12 -42.11
CA VAL A 278 46.15 0.56 -40.86
C VAL A 278 46.69 1.32 -39.65
N SER A 279 45.96 1.35 -38.53
CA SER A 279 46.38 2.05 -37.32
C SER A 279 47.64 1.45 -36.70
N GLY A 280 48.45 2.27 -36.04
CA GLY A 280 49.70 1.81 -35.40
C GLY A 280 49.45 0.77 -34.33
N SER A 281 48.37 0.93 -33.58
CA SER A 281 47.90 -0.01 -32.56
C SER A 281 47.34 -1.32 -33.11
N HIS A 282 47.09 -1.49 -34.42
CA HIS A 282 46.52 -2.73 -34.94
C HIS A 282 47.45 -3.92 -34.76
N ILE A 283 46.92 -5.04 -34.27
CA ILE A 283 47.72 -6.26 -34.09
C ILE A 283 47.79 -7.01 -35.42
N VAL A 284 49.01 -7.22 -35.91
CA VAL A 284 49.31 -8.08 -37.07
C VAL A 284 49.97 -9.37 -36.60
N TYR A 285 49.52 -10.50 -37.13
CA TYR A 285 50.12 -11.81 -36.87
C TYR A 285 51.30 -12.03 -37.82
N THR A 286 52.50 -12.12 -37.25
CA THR A 286 53.74 -12.47 -37.96
C THR A 286 54.15 -13.90 -37.61
N ASP A 287 55.10 -14.47 -38.36
CA ASP A 287 55.61 -15.84 -38.15
C ASP A 287 56.20 -16.11 -36.74
N ALA A 288 56.48 -15.06 -35.96
CA ALA A 288 57.04 -15.18 -34.61
C ALA A 288 56.02 -14.92 -33.50
N LYS A 289 55.35 -13.76 -33.52
CA LYS A 289 54.47 -13.26 -32.43
C LYS A 289 53.45 -12.23 -32.94
N PRO A 290 52.31 -12.03 -32.24
CA PRO A 290 51.42 -10.91 -32.52
C PRO A 290 52.14 -9.63 -32.14
N THR A 291 52.15 -8.65 -33.05
CA THR A 291 52.89 -7.40 -32.87
C THR A 291 52.02 -6.24 -33.35
N LEU A 292 52.11 -5.09 -32.68
CA LEU A 292 51.47 -3.86 -33.16
C LEU A 292 52.09 -3.42 -34.49
N VAL A 293 51.28 -2.89 -35.41
CA VAL A 293 51.75 -2.44 -36.72
C VAL A 293 52.88 -1.42 -36.59
N GLU A 294 52.79 -0.47 -35.66
CA GLU A 294 53.85 0.54 -35.46
C GLU A 294 55.22 -0.07 -35.14
N ASN A 295 55.22 -1.26 -34.52
CA ASN A 295 56.42 -2.00 -34.15
C ASN A 295 56.88 -2.97 -35.25
N HIS A 296 56.13 -3.09 -36.35
CA HIS A 296 56.49 -3.96 -37.46
C HIS A 296 57.63 -3.31 -38.29
N PRO A 297 58.73 -4.03 -38.60
CA PRO A 297 59.90 -3.45 -39.28
C PRO A 297 59.63 -2.79 -40.65
N ALA A 298 58.57 -3.22 -41.33
CA ALA A 298 58.17 -2.71 -42.64
C ALA A 298 57.09 -1.61 -42.59
N ALA A 299 56.57 -1.27 -41.41
CA ALA A 299 55.53 -0.26 -41.28
C ALA A 299 56.10 1.15 -41.44
N GLN A 300 55.40 2.00 -42.19
CA GLN A 300 55.79 3.40 -42.43
C GLN A 300 54.71 4.35 -41.95
N LYS A 301 55.05 5.26 -41.02
CA LYS A 301 54.09 6.22 -40.47
C LYS A 301 53.59 7.16 -41.57
N LEU A 302 52.27 7.28 -41.68
CA LEU A 302 51.57 8.18 -42.59
C LEU A 302 51.34 9.54 -41.93
N PRO A 303 51.19 10.62 -42.73
CA PRO A 303 50.91 11.94 -42.18
C PRO A 303 49.51 12.00 -41.54
N GLN A 304 49.35 12.92 -40.59
CA GLN A 304 48.04 13.23 -40.00
C GLN A 304 47.05 13.65 -41.09
N GLN A 305 45.88 13.01 -41.09
CA GLN A 305 44.80 13.34 -42.01
C GLN A 305 43.48 12.81 -41.46
N GLN A 306 42.40 13.54 -41.77
CA GLN A 306 41.05 13.04 -41.58
C GLN A 306 40.79 11.86 -42.52
N ARG A 307 40.47 10.71 -41.93
CA ARG A 307 40.23 9.44 -42.63
C ARG A 307 38.96 8.78 -42.09
N LYS A 308 38.26 8.09 -42.98
CA LYS A 308 37.27 7.10 -42.59
C LYS A 308 38.00 5.80 -42.34
N VAL A 309 37.76 5.23 -41.18
CA VAL A 309 38.43 3.99 -40.79
C VAL A 309 37.41 2.98 -40.29
N TYR A 310 37.72 1.70 -40.50
CA TYR A 310 36.81 0.59 -40.32
C TYR A 310 37.51 -0.56 -39.59
N CYS A 311 36.74 -1.31 -38.82
CA CYS A 311 37.18 -2.56 -38.20
C CYS A 311 36.01 -3.55 -38.16
N PHE A 312 36.31 -4.82 -37.89
CA PHE A 312 35.29 -5.86 -37.77
C PHE A 312 35.37 -6.55 -36.41
N ILE A 313 34.30 -7.27 -36.10
CA ILE A 313 34.31 -8.39 -35.16
C ILE A 313 34.01 -9.62 -36.00
N THR A 314 34.84 -10.64 -35.90
CA THR A 314 34.76 -11.85 -36.72
C THR A 314 34.71 -13.10 -35.85
N SER A 315 34.09 -14.16 -36.35
CA SER A 315 33.99 -15.41 -35.59
C SER A 315 35.35 -16.11 -35.36
N THR A 316 36.36 -15.77 -36.16
CA THR A 316 37.73 -16.32 -36.06
C THR A 316 38.67 -15.41 -35.26
N ARG A 317 38.22 -14.23 -34.86
CA ARG A 317 39.04 -13.16 -34.28
C ARG A 317 40.17 -12.68 -35.20
N ARG A 318 40.02 -12.88 -36.50
CA ARG A 318 41.02 -12.60 -37.53
C ARG A 318 40.38 -11.90 -38.72
N ILE A 319 41.16 -11.04 -39.37
CA ILE A 319 40.77 -10.32 -40.59
C ILE A 319 41.88 -10.55 -41.64
N PRO A 320 41.61 -11.36 -42.69
CA PRO A 320 42.53 -11.56 -43.79
C PRO A 320 42.50 -10.35 -44.74
N VAL A 321 43.62 -9.66 -44.85
CA VAL A 321 43.76 -8.45 -45.69
C VAL A 321 44.77 -8.71 -46.80
N SER A 322 44.37 -8.39 -48.03
CA SER A 322 45.23 -8.50 -49.20
C SER A 322 46.26 -7.37 -49.21
N SER A 323 47.54 -7.71 -49.28
CA SER A 323 48.65 -6.76 -49.30
C SER A 323 49.60 -7.03 -50.47
N ALA A 324 50.56 -6.12 -50.69
CA ALA A 324 51.63 -6.33 -51.66
C ALA A 324 52.54 -7.54 -51.34
N ASN A 325 52.51 -8.03 -50.09
CA ASN A 325 53.28 -9.18 -49.61
C ASN A 325 52.41 -10.45 -49.42
N GLY A 326 51.26 -10.51 -50.12
CA GLY A 326 50.27 -11.57 -49.95
C GLY A 326 49.24 -11.26 -48.87
N THR A 327 48.55 -12.28 -48.38
CA THR A 327 47.50 -12.13 -47.37
C THR A 327 48.11 -11.95 -45.98
N LEU A 328 47.86 -10.81 -45.36
CA LEU A 328 48.21 -10.53 -43.97
C LEU A 328 47.02 -10.86 -43.06
N GLN A 329 47.32 -11.38 -41.87
CA GLN A 329 46.30 -11.66 -40.86
C GLN A 329 46.39 -10.62 -39.76
N PHE A 330 45.30 -9.91 -39.54
CA PHE A 330 45.16 -8.93 -38.46
C PHE A 330 44.18 -9.44 -37.41
N ALA A 331 44.32 -8.98 -36.16
CA ALA A 331 43.28 -9.17 -35.16
C ALA A 331 42.03 -8.36 -35.52
N ASP A 332 40.86 -8.82 -35.08
CA ASP A 332 39.63 -8.03 -35.12
C ASP A 332 39.52 -7.16 -33.85
N TRP A 333 38.38 -6.52 -33.59
CA TRP A 333 38.19 -5.70 -32.39
C TRP A 333 38.20 -6.50 -31.08
N GLU A 334 37.67 -7.73 -31.12
CA GLU A 334 37.57 -8.59 -29.95
C GLU A 334 38.75 -9.58 -29.91
N GLU A 335 39.95 -9.09 -29.59
CA GLU A 335 41.19 -9.82 -29.87
C GLU A 335 41.34 -11.12 -29.06
N LEU A 336 40.68 -11.17 -27.89
CA LEU A 336 40.72 -12.29 -26.98
C LEU A 336 39.79 -13.42 -27.43
N GLU A 337 40.26 -14.64 -27.24
CA GLU A 337 39.42 -15.82 -27.41
C GLU A 337 38.26 -15.80 -26.41
N ASN A 338 37.13 -16.40 -26.78
CA ASN A 338 35.94 -16.51 -25.94
C ASN A 338 36.11 -17.60 -24.84
N ASN A 339 37.20 -17.49 -24.06
CA ASN A 339 37.43 -18.23 -22.83
C ASN A 339 36.95 -17.39 -21.65
N LEU A 340 36.19 -18.02 -20.76
CA LEU A 340 35.62 -17.36 -19.60
C LEU A 340 36.68 -16.79 -18.64
N ASP A 341 37.84 -17.42 -18.48
CA ASP A 341 38.87 -16.94 -17.56
C ASP A 341 39.50 -15.62 -18.05
N ASP A 342 39.80 -15.53 -19.35
CA ASP A 342 40.34 -14.31 -19.96
C ASP A 342 39.32 -13.17 -19.91
N LEU A 343 38.05 -13.46 -20.23
CA LEU A 343 36.95 -12.50 -20.15
C LEU A 343 36.74 -11.98 -18.72
N LYS A 344 36.89 -12.84 -17.70
CA LYS A 344 36.83 -12.41 -16.28
C LYS A 344 38.00 -11.51 -15.92
N MET A 345 39.20 -11.81 -16.40
CA MET A 345 40.38 -11.00 -16.13
C MET A 345 40.27 -9.64 -16.81
N TRP A 346 39.84 -9.60 -18.07
CA TRP A 346 39.52 -8.37 -18.81
C TRP A 346 38.49 -7.52 -18.04
N ASN A 347 37.35 -8.11 -17.71
CA ASN A 347 36.28 -7.42 -16.99
C ASN A 347 36.75 -6.84 -15.65
N LYS A 348 37.62 -7.57 -14.93
CA LYS A 348 38.20 -7.09 -13.69
C LYS A 348 39.12 -5.88 -13.88
N GLN A 349 39.88 -5.82 -14.97
CA GLN A 349 40.70 -4.66 -15.30
C GLN A 349 39.84 -3.45 -15.63
N VAL A 350 38.85 -3.63 -16.51
CA VAL A 350 37.87 -2.59 -16.84
C VAL A 350 37.18 -2.09 -15.57
N PHE A 351 36.68 -2.98 -14.72
CA PHE A 351 36.04 -2.62 -13.46
C PHE A 351 36.97 -1.79 -12.56
N ALA A 352 38.25 -2.17 -12.44
CA ALA A 352 39.21 -1.45 -11.60
C ALA A 352 39.52 -0.04 -12.14
N LEU A 353 39.55 0.12 -13.47
CA LEU A 353 39.70 1.43 -14.12
C LEU A 353 38.46 2.31 -13.93
N LEU A 354 37.28 1.72 -14.08
CA LEU A 354 36.00 2.42 -13.94
C LEU A 354 35.66 2.77 -12.48
N ASN A 355 36.07 1.91 -11.54
CA ASN A 355 35.65 1.94 -10.15
C ASN A 355 36.84 1.78 -9.19
N PRO A 356 37.82 2.71 -9.16
CA PRO A 356 39.09 2.53 -8.46
C PRO A 356 38.95 2.30 -6.94
N ASN A 357 37.82 2.71 -6.35
CA ASN A 357 37.56 2.62 -4.91
C ASN A 357 36.49 1.57 -4.55
N GLN A 358 36.08 0.71 -5.48
CA GLN A 358 35.02 -0.26 -5.26
C GLN A 358 35.55 -1.70 -5.24
N ILE A 359 34.83 -2.58 -4.53
CA ILE A 359 35.14 -4.01 -4.52
C ILE A 359 34.64 -4.61 -5.84
N TYR A 360 35.52 -5.35 -6.53
CA TYR A 360 35.17 -6.06 -7.76
C TYR A 360 33.98 -7.01 -7.53
N MET A 361 32.97 -6.87 -8.37
CA MET A 361 31.80 -7.73 -8.41
C MET A 361 31.78 -8.47 -9.74
N GLU A 362 32.04 -9.77 -9.70
CA GLU A 362 32.06 -10.58 -10.92
C GLU A 362 30.66 -10.66 -11.55
N PRO A 363 30.49 -10.28 -12.83
CA PRO A 363 29.22 -10.40 -13.53
C PRO A 363 28.93 -11.85 -13.92
N SER A 364 27.70 -12.11 -14.36
CA SER A 364 27.32 -13.46 -14.81
C SER A 364 28.12 -13.85 -16.06
N SER A 365 28.35 -15.15 -16.27
CA SER A 365 29.03 -15.65 -17.46
C SER A 365 28.31 -15.29 -18.77
N HIS A 366 26.99 -15.04 -18.72
CA HIS A 366 26.23 -14.57 -19.87
C HIS A 366 26.51 -13.10 -20.19
N CYS A 367 26.76 -12.26 -19.19
CA CYS A 367 27.17 -10.86 -19.39
C CYS A 367 28.56 -10.78 -20.01
N LEU A 368 29.50 -11.58 -19.49
CA LEU A 368 30.89 -11.61 -19.96
C LEU A 368 31.04 -12.04 -21.42
N LYS A 369 30.11 -12.85 -21.93
CA LYS A 369 30.12 -13.37 -23.30
C LYS A 369 29.29 -12.54 -24.28
N SER A 370 28.61 -11.50 -23.80
CA SER A 370 27.68 -10.70 -24.58
C SER A 370 28.32 -9.35 -24.87
N GLU A 371 28.36 -8.95 -26.12
CA GLU A 371 28.89 -7.64 -26.51
C GLU A 371 27.99 -6.49 -26.07
N ALA A 372 28.53 -5.30 -25.88
CA ALA A 372 27.73 -4.12 -25.55
C ALA A 372 26.92 -3.62 -26.76
N GLY A 373 25.61 -3.41 -26.60
CA GLY A 373 24.78 -2.93 -27.70
C GLY A 373 23.30 -2.74 -27.35
N PHE A 374 22.59 -2.08 -28.26
CA PHE A 374 21.17 -1.77 -28.14
C PHE A 374 20.41 -2.13 -29.41
N THR A 375 19.11 -2.40 -29.31
CA THR A 375 18.27 -2.51 -30.52
C THR A 375 18.11 -1.14 -31.18
N GLY A 376 17.93 -1.12 -32.51
CA GLY A 376 17.94 0.11 -33.30
C GLY A 376 16.89 1.15 -32.91
N GLN A 377 15.80 0.73 -32.24
CA GLN A 377 14.72 1.57 -31.73
C GLN A 377 15.06 2.30 -30.41
N THR A 378 16.21 1.99 -29.81
CA THR A 378 16.61 2.59 -28.54
C THR A 378 16.89 4.08 -28.71
N HIS A 379 16.33 4.92 -27.85
CA HIS A 379 16.50 6.37 -27.96
C HIS A 379 17.73 6.85 -27.17
N VAL A 380 18.57 7.63 -27.86
CA VAL A 380 19.73 8.33 -27.31
C VAL A 380 19.40 9.81 -27.19
N MET A 381 19.87 10.46 -26.12
CA MET A 381 19.62 11.87 -25.90
C MET A 381 20.48 12.75 -26.82
N THR A 382 19.85 13.57 -27.66
CA THR A 382 20.53 14.57 -28.50
C THR A 382 20.16 16.00 -28.07
N GLN A 383 20.82 17.00 -28.63
CA GLN A 383 20.47 18.42 -28.40
C GLN A 383 19.03 18.77 -28.79
N LEU A 384 18.48 18.08 -29.79
CA LEU A 384 17.13 18.32 -30.30
C LEU A 384 16.07 17.46 -29.61
N GLY A 385 16.48 16.61 -28.67
CA GLY A 385 15.64 15.63 -27.99
C GLY A 385 16.08 14.18 -28.26
N PRO A 386 15.30 13.19 -27.78
CA PRO A 386 15.60 11.78 -27.99
C PRO A 386 15.56 11.41 -29.49
N ALA A 387 16.56 10.68 -29.97
CA ALA A 387 16.64 10.15 -31.33
C ALA A 387 16.98 8.65 -31.31
N GLU A 388 16.43 7.88 -32.24
CA GLU A 388 16.74 6.45 -32.34
C GLU A 388 18.22 6.20 -32.67
N ILE A 389 18.85 5.25 -31.99
CA ILE A 389 20.28 4.94 -32.10
C ILE A 389 20.69 4.55 -33.52
N ARG A 390 19.81 3.87 -34.27
CA ARG A 390 20.09 3.51 -35.68
C ARG A 390 20.17 4.71 -36.63
N GLY A 391 19.61 5.86 -36.24
CA GLY A 391 19.65 7.10 -37.00
C GLY A 391 20.85 7.99 -36.68
N ILE A 392 21.65 7.63 -35.67
CA ILE A 392 22.85 8.37 -35.30
C ILE A 392 23.92 8.15 -36.36
N VAL A 393 24.70 9.19 -36.67
CA VAL A 393 25.85 9.17 -37.60
C VAL A 393 27.08 9.77 -36.91
N PRO A 394 28.32 9.40 -37.32
CA PRO A 394 29.51 10.09 -36.84
C PRO A 394 29.40 11.61 -37.04
N GLY A 395 29.85 12.38 -36.05
CA GLY A 395 29.71 13.84 -35.98
C GLY A 395 28.44 14.35 -35.28
N CYS A 396 27.44 13.50 -35.02
CA CYS A 396 26.28 13.87 -34.20
C CYS A 396 26.71 14.27 -32.78
N LYS A 397 26.05 15.29 -32.20
CA LYS A 397 26.22 15.67 -30.80
C LYS A 397 25.13 15.06 -29.94
N ILE A 398 25.54 14.27 -28.94
CA ILE A 398 24.67 13.61 -27.98
C ILE A 398 25.04 14.01 -26.55
N THR A 399 24.16 13.70 -25.61
CA THR A 399 24.40 13.98 -24.19
C THR A 399 25.15 12.83 -23.54
N ASP A 400 26.24 13.14 -22.84
CA ASP A 400 27.04 12.19 -22.07
C ASP A 400 26.39 11.84 -20.71
N ALA A 401 27.02 10.92 -19.96
CA ALA A 401 26.50 10.51 -18.65
C ALA A 401 26.48 11.65 -17.61
N ASP A 402 27.35 12.66 -17.75
CA ASP A 402 27.40 13.83 -16.86
C ASP A 402 26.45 14.96 -17.31
N GLY A 403 25.64 14.74 -18.35
CA GLY A 403 24.72 15.73 -18.91
C GLY A 403 25.38 16.77 -19.82
N LYS A 404 26.67 16.60 -20.16
CA LYS A 404 27.40 17.46 -21.10
C LYS A 404 27.25 16.96 -22.53
N GLN A 405 27.66 17.78 -23.49
CA GLN A 405 27.60 17.43 -24.90
C GLN A 405 28.87 16.73 -25.33
N THR A 406 28.71 15.59 -26.00
CA THR A 406 29.79 14.76 -26.56
C THR A 406 29.55 14.48 -28.03
N THR A 407 30.62 14.27 -28.79
CA THR A 407 30.55 14.00 -30.22
C THR A 407 30.63 12.50 -30.46
N VAL A 408 29.74 11.96 -31.29
CA VAL A 408 29.82 10.57 -31.77
C VAL A 408 30.97 10.47 -32.77
N ARG A 409 31.96 9.63 -32.46
CA ARG A 409 33.16 9.41 -33.27
C ARG A 409 33.01 8.22 -34.22
N GLY A 410 32.21 7.24 -33.83
CA GLY A 410 31.99 6.03 -34.60
C GLY A 410 30.74 5.28 -34.20
N ILE A 411 30.38 4.31 -35.02
CA ILE A 411 29.19 3.47 -34.87
C ILE A 411 29.60 2.02 -35.02
N VAL A 412 29.01 1.20 -34.17
CA VAL A 412 29.13 -0.25 -34.18
C VAL A 412 27.79 -0.83 -34.56
N ARG A 413 27.82 -1.79 -35.48
CA ARG A 413 26.69 -2.65 -35.79
C ARG A 413 27.10 -4.07 -35.50
N LEU A 414 26.27 -4.79 -34.76
CA LEU A 414 26.53 -6.15 -34.30
C LEU A 414 25.42 -7.07 -34.80
N ALA A 415 25.83 -8.27 -35.19
CA ALA A 415 24.95 -9.39 -35.44
C ALA A 415 24.36 -9.87 -34.11
N SER A 416 23.18 -10.49 -34.19
CA SER A 416 22.45 -10.97 -33.02
C SER A 416 23.27 -11.99 -32.21
N GLU A 417 24.12 -12.77 -32.86
CA GLU A 417 24.96 -13.84 -32.30
C GLU A 417 25.95 -13.34 -31.25
N GLU A 418 26.41 -12.09 -31.37
CA GLU A 418 27.34 -11.47 -30.42
C GLU A 418 26.63 -11.02 -29.13
N ILE A 419 25.29 -10.96 -29.15
CA ILE A 419 24.48 -10.64 -27.99
C ILE A 419 23.93 -11.94 -27.42
N ILE A 420 24.46 -12.40 -26.28
CA ILE A 420 24.02 -13.64 -25.62
C ILE A 420 22.81 -13.40 -24.74
N ASN A 421 22.78 -12.25 -24.06
CA ASN A 421 21.73 -11.90 -23.12
C ASN A 421 21.46 -10.40 -23.12
N ALA A 422 20.19 -10.03 -23.00
CA ALA A 422 19.73 -8.66 -23.05
C ALA A 422 18.80 -8.35 -21.86
N VAL A 423 18.52 -7.08 -21.67
CA VAL A 423 17.59 -6.49 -20.70
C VAL A 423 16.58 -5.68 -21.48
N LYS A 424 15.30 -5.94 -21.25
CA LYS A 424 14.21 -5.18 -21.88
C LYS A 424 14.10 -3.78 -21.25
N LEU A 425 14.27 -2.73 -22.04
CA LEU A 425 14.14 -1.34 -21.58
C LEU A 425 12.72 -0.80 -21.77
N SER A 426 12.09 -1.11 -22.91
CA SER A 426 10.72 -0.72 -23.25
C SER A 426 10.04 -1.83 -24.08
N GLU A 427 8.83 -1.60 -24.61
CA GLU A 427 8.16 -2.61 -25.45
C GLU A 427 8.97 -2.98 -26.70
N THR A 428 9.78 -2.04 -27.20
CA THR A 428 10.51 -2.13 -28.47
C THR A 428 12.03 -2.05 -28.33
N SER A 429 12.53 -1.62 -27.18
CA SER A 429 13.96 -1.36 -26.96
C SER A 429 14.58 -2.35 -25.98
N TYR A 430 15.72 -2.92 -26.35
CA TYR A 430 16.52 -3.84 -25.54
C TYR A 430 17.97 -3.36 -25.46
N MET A 431 18.60 -3.61 -24.33
CA MET A 431 20.02 -3.33 -24.06
C MET A 431 20.73 -4.64 -23.75
N SER A 432 21.92 -4.85 -24.29
CA SER A 432 22.73 -6.03 -23.99
C SER A 432 23.19 -6.01 -22.54
N SER A 433 23.28 -7.20 -21.94
CA SER A 433 23.84 -7.35 -20.59
C SER A 433 25.35 -7.11 -20.52
N GLY A 434 26.03 -7.00 -21.67
CA GLY A 434 27.43 -6.55 -21.77
C GLY A 434 27.62 -5.05 -21.55
N ASN A 435 26.56 -4.25 -21.65
CA ASN A 435 26.67 -2.80 -21.44
C ASN A 435 27.01 -2.44 -19.98
N TRP A 436 27.99 -1.57 -19.82
CA TRP A 436 28.25 -0.90 -18.54
C TRP A 436 27.27 0.25 -18.34
N THR A 437 26.59 0.22 -17.20
CA THR A 437 25.61 1.24 -16.80
C THR A 437 26.00 1.83 -15.45
N LYS A 438 25.74 3.12 -15.24
CA LYS A 438 26.04 3.77 -13.97
C LYS A 438 24.90 3.56 -12.97
N VAL A 439 25.22 3.03 -11.80
CA VAL A 439 24.30 2.89 -10.67
C VAL A 439 24.90 3.64 -9.49
N ALA A 440 24.29 4.77 -9.13
CA ALA A 440 24.89 5.77 -8.23
C ALA A 440 26.27 6.21 -8.77
N ASP A 441 27.36 5.90 -8.06
CA ASP A 441 28.73 6.25 -8.45
C ASP A 441 29.54 5.05 -8.95
N THR A 442 28.89 3.94 -9.28
CA THR A 442 29.56 2.70 -9.69
C THR A 442 29.09 2.27 -11.08
N TRP A 443 30.04 1.99 -11.98
CA TRP A 443 29.80 1.39 -13.28
C TRP A 443 29.70 -0.13 -13.14
N LEU A 444 28.57 -0.69 -13.54
CA LEU A 444 28.28 -2.12 -13.45
C LEU A 444 27.68 -2.63 -14.76
N GLN A 445 28.08 -3.84 -15.15
CA GLN A 445 27.34 -4.63 -16.12
C GLN A 445 26.08 -5.19 -15.45
N GLN A 446 24.96 -5.19 -16.17
CA GLN A 446 23.66 -5.53 -15.59
C GLN A 446 23.57 -7.03 -15.24
N HIS A 447 23.54 -7.35 -13.94
CA HIS A 447 23.50 -8.72 -13.42
C HIS A 447 22.13 -9.41 -13.53
N THR A 448 21.07 -8.68 -13.90
CA THR A 448 19.70 -9.22 -13.91
C THR A 448 19.43 -9.96 -15.22
N LEU A 449 19.17 -11.26 -15.14
CA LEU A 449 18.64 -12.07 -16.25
C LEU A 449 17.27 -11.55 -16.66
N CYS A 450 17.09 -10.98 -17.86
CA CYS A 450 15.77 -10.55 -18.32
C CYS A 450 15.53 -10.63 -19.84
N ALA A 451 14.86 -11.72 -20.22
CA ALA A 451 14.14 -11.99 -21.47
C ALA A 451 14.97 -12.46 -22.68
N SER A 452 14.33 -13.30 -23.51
CA SER A 452 14.86 -13.74 -24.80
C SER A 452 15.05 -12.53 -25.71
N LYS A 453 16.30 -12.27 -26.11
CA LYS A 453 16.65 -11.27 -27.11
C LYS A 453 15.88 -11.54 -28.43
N PRO A 454 15.55 -10.49 -29.20
CA PRO A 454 15.07 -10.67 -30.57
C PRO A 454 16.12 -11.41 -31.41
N ALA A 455 15.71 -12.46 -32.13
CA ALA A 455 16.63 -13.36 -32.83
C ALA A 455 17.27 -12.72 -34.08
N ASP A 456 16.54 -11.89 -34.82
CA ASP A 456 16.93 -11.43 -36.16
C ASP A 456 17.12 -9.90 -36.24
N GLU A 457 17.44 -9.23 -35.12
CA GLU A 457 17.64 -7.78 -35.10
C GLU A 457 19.13 -7.43 -35.07
N GLU A 458 19.52 -6.43 -35.87
CA GLU A 458 20.83 -5.80 -35.78
C GLU A 458 20.93 -4.97 -34.50
N TRP A 459 22.07 -5.06 -33.83
CA TRP A 459 22.35 -4.31 -32.62
C TRP A 459 23.31 -3.16 -32.90
N TYR A 460 23.16 -2.07 -32.16
CA TYR A 460 23.83 -0.81 -32.39
C TYR A 460 24.54 -0.36 -31.12
N GLN A 461 25.74 0.16 -31.29
CA GLN A 461 26.46 0.83 -30.22
C GLN A 461 27.26 2.01 -30.76
N LEU A 462 27.62 2.95 -29.90
CA LEU A 462 28.29 4.18 -30.28
C LEU A 462 29.70 4.24 -29.70
N PHE A 463 30.55 5.01 -30.36
CA PHE A 463 31.80 5.53 -29.80
C PHE A 463 31.66 7.03 -29.61
N THR A 464 32.01 7.54 -28.43
CA THR A 464 31.88 8.96 -28.09
C THR A 464 33.19 9.52 -27.58
N GLU A 465 33.39 10.82 -27.79
CA GLU A 465 34.58 11.52 -27.30
C GLU A 465 34.71 11.51 -25.77
N SER A 466 33.60 11.38 -25.05
CA SER A 466 33.55 11.30 -23.60
C SER A 466 33.63 9.86 -23.06
N GLY A 467 33.58 8.85 -23.92
CA GLY A 467 33.47 7.44 -23.51
C GLY A 467 32.15 7.07 -22.84
N THR A 468 31.13 7.92 -22.92
CA THR A 468 29.80 7.73 -22.32
C THR A 468 28.70 8.38 -23.15
N PHE A 469 27.47 7.92 -22.98
CA PHE A 469 26.27 8.59 -23.48
C PHE A 469 25.05 8.26 -22.63
N MET A 470 23.95 8.96 -22.91
CA MET A 470 22.69 8.80 -22.17
C MET A 470 21.59 8.22 -23.06
N VAL A 471 21.01 7.12 -22.59
CA VAL A 471 19.84 6.43 -23.19
C VAL A 471 18.58 6.84 -22.44
N ILE A 472 17.46 6.98 -23.16
CA ILE A 472 16.17 7.37 -22.58
C ILE A 472 15.08 6.42 -23.05
N GLU A 473 14.61 5.55 -22.17
CA GLU A 473 13.59 4.56 -22.49
C GLU A 473 12.58 4.43 -21.34
N GLY A 474 11.29 4.29 -21.66
CA GLY A 474 10.24 4.11 -20.65
C GLY A 474 10.14 5.23 -19.60
N GLY A 475 10.66 6.43 -19.89
CA GLY A 475 10.75 7.55 -18.96
C GLY A 475 11.94 7.49 -17.99
N GLN A 476 12.86 6.53 -18.16
CA GLN A 476 14.09 6.41 -17.40
C GLN A 476 15.28 6.92 -18.20
N PHE A 477 16.19 7.60 -17.50
CA PHE A 477 17.50 7.98 -18.02
C PHE A 477 18.51 6.94 -17.59
N ILE A 478 19.23 6.38 -18.54
CA ILE A 478 20.23 5.34 -18.30
C ILE A 478 21.57 5.87 -18.80
N GLU A 479 22.49 6.03 -17.87
CA GLU A 479 23.86 6.44 -18.16
C GLU A 479 24.67 5.21 -18.54
N VAL A 480 25.24 5.23 -19.75
CA VAL A 480 25.88 4.06 -20.34
C VAL A 480 27.27 4.40 -20.86
N ARG A 481 28.18 3.42 -20.79
CA ARG A 481 29.45 3.49 -21.51
C ARG A 481 29.25 3.25 -23.00
N ASP A 482 30.14 3.86 -23.77
CA ASP A 482 30.26 3.61 -25.20
C ASP A 482 30.97 2.26 -25.46
N PHE A 483 31.24 1.90 -26.72
CA PHE A 483 31.84 0.60 -27.05
C PHE A 483 33.31 0.43 -26.60
N THR A 484 33.97 1.49 -26.12
CA THR A 484 35.35 1.38 -25.60
C THR A 484 35.41 0.79 -24.20
N ASP A 485 34.27 0.66 -23.51
CA ASP A 485 34.09 0.35 -22.09
C ASP A 485 34.72 1.35 -21.11
N VAL A 486 36.00 1.67 -21.27
CA VAL A 486 36.79 2.52 -20.36
C VAL A 486 36.91 3.98 -20.82
N GLY A 487 36.61 4.26 -22.09
CA GLY A 487 36.86 5.53 -22.76
C GLY A 487 38.09 5.46 -23.67
N SER A 488 38.05 6.15 -24.81
CA SER A 488 39.15 6.18 -25.78
C SER A 488 40.47 6.73 -25.20
N SER A 489 40.40 7.56 -24.16
CA SER A 489 41.58 8.06 -23.45
C SER A 489 42.31 6.99 -22.65
N ASP A 490 41.62 5.95 -22.20
CA ASP A 490 42.14 4.99 -21.23
C ASP A 490 42.29 3.57 -21.79
N ILE A 491 41.73 3.31 -22.98
CA ILE A 491 41.80 2.00 -23.65
C ILE A 491 43.25 1.52 -23.87
N HIS A 492 44.20 2.44 -24.07
CA HIS A 492 45.61 2.09 -24.24
C HIS A 492 46.23 1.42 -23.00
N LYS A 493 45.67 1.63 -21.81
CA LYS A 493 46.19 1.06 -20.55
C LYS A 493 45.95 -0.43 -20.43
N THR A 494 45.10 -1.02 -21.28
CA THR A 494 44.76 -2.44 -21.21
C THR A 494 45.56 -3.30 -22.18
N TYR A 495 46.30 -2.70 -23.14
CA TYR A 495 46.93 -3.45 -24.23
C TYR A 495 48.17 -4.25 -23.84
N ASP A 496 48.97 -3.78 -22.88
CA ASP A 496 50.13 -4.55 -22.42
C ASP A 496 49.70 -5.96 -21.97
N TRP A 497 48.58 -6.04 -21.25
CA TRP A 497 48.02 -7.32 -20.81
C TRP A 497 47.43 -8.15 -21.96
N VAL A 498 46.73 -7.52 -22.92
CA VAL A 498 46.16 -8.23 -24.08
C VAL A 498 47.28 -8.86 -24.91
N LEU A 499 48.36 -8.13 -25.18
CA LEU A 499 49.51 -8.63 -25.93
C LEU A 499 50.23 -9.78 -25.21
N GLU A 500 50.41 -9.68 -23.90
CA GLU A 500 50.96 -10.78 -23.09
C GLU A 500 50.08 -12.03 -23.18
N THR A 501 48.77 -11.88 -23.02
CA THR A 501 47.80 -12.99 -23.06
C THR A 501 47.76 -13.66 -24.43
N LEU A 502 47.83 -12.89 -25.52
CA LEU A 502 47.89 -13.43 -26.88
C LEU A 502 49.20 -14.16 -27.17
N ALA A 503 50.33 -13.67 -26.63
CA ALA A 503 51.64 -14.26 -26.84
C ALA A 503 51.82 -15.61 -26.10
N GLU A 504 51.07 -15.87 -25.02
CA GLU A 504 51.10 -17.16 -24.30
C GLU A 504 50.37 -18.30 -25.03
N LYS A 505 49.53 -17.97 -26.01
CA LYS A 505 48.66 -18.93 -26.71
C LYS A 505 49.15 -19.35 -28.11
N ILE A 506 50.24 -18.76 -28.59
CA ILE A 506 50.96 -19.16 -29.80
C ILE A 506 52.12 -20.08 -29.40
#